data_AF-A0A813L521-F1
#
_entry.id   AF-A0A813L521-F1
#
_cell.length_a   1.000
_cell.length_b   1.000
_cell.length_c   1.000
_cell.angle_alpha   90.00
_cell.angle_beta   90.00
_cell.angle_gamma   90.00
#
_symmetry.space_group_name_H-M   'P 1'
#
loop_
_entity.id
_entity.type
_entity.pdbx_description
1 polymer ?
#
loop_
_entity_poly.entity_id
_entity_poly.type
_entity_poly.pdbx_seq_one_letter_code
_entity_poly.pdbx_strand_id
1 'polypeptide(L)'
;MQSHGGNQRPAFDDQPQMPRWHRVRLAVTPLSPRVAGLLGMPVAYHSSILVDAEEYSFADNSGLVVARVTQKNMILRTEALNCASHKQLSGPSYVVEMGESLFTGAEMATMLGRFFQENSYDLLLKNCNHFSDCALFFLLGRRLPDDIRVAEQLCASAQESLGLISIFSLGAYEPNQGAKGFNLATVLDMVAAAKAKGREQRQRAMHPRPADCR
;
A
#
# COMPACT_ATOMS: atom_id res chain seq x y z
N MET A 1 -31.72 -38.21 -39.52
CA MET A 1 -30.76 -38.87 -38.62
C MET A 1 -30.08 -37.79 -37.80
N GLN A 2 -30.40 -37.74 -36.50
CA GLN A 2 -29.94 -36.74 -35.55
C GLN A 2 -28.61 -37.20 -34.92
N SER A 3 -27.69 -36.28 -34.66
CA SER A 3 -26.88 -36.33 -33.43
C SER A 3 -26.36 -34.92 -33.09
N HIS A 4 -26.81 -34.40 -31.95
CA HIS A 4 -26.26 -33.21 -31.30
C HIS A 4 -25.24 -33.68 -30.25
N GLY A 5 -23.96 -33.41 -30.49
CA GLY A 5 -22.88 -33.65 -29.52
C GLY A 5 -22.82 -32.53 -28.48
N GLY A 6 -23.45 -32.74 -27.33
CA GLY A 6 -23.35 -31.86 -26.17
C GLY A 6 -21.97 -32.00 -25.51
N ASN A 7 -21.14 -30.97 -25.63
CA ASN A 7 -19.83 -30.90 -24.98
C ASN A 7 -20.02 -30.38 -23.54
N GLN A 8 -20.29 -31.28 -22.59
CA GLN A 8 -20.30 -30.94 -21.17
C GLN A 8 -18.85 -30.78 -20.69
N ARG A 9 -18.44 -29.54 -20.38
CA ARG A 9 -17.19 -29.29 -19.65
C ARG A 9 -17.32 -29.86 -18.24
N PRO A 10 -16.31 -30.58 -17.71
CA PRO A 10 -16.33 -31.03 -16.33
C PRO A 10 -16.33 -29.82 -15.39
N ALA A 11 -17.24 -29.85 -14.41
CA ALA A 11 -17.25 -28.92 -13.28
C ALA A 11 -16.00 -29.17 -12.43
N PHE A 12 -14.91 -28.46 -12.72
CA PHE A 12 -13.73 -28.44 -11.89
C PHE A 12 -14.02 -27.65 -10.61
N ASP A 13 -14.34 -28.42 -9.56
CA ASP A 13 -13.82 -28.25 -8.20
C ASP A 13 -14.06 -26.89 -7.51
N ASP A 14 -15.30 -26.68 -7.04
CA ASP A 14 -15.65 -25.68 -6.00
C ASP A 14 -15.20 -26.16 -4.59
N GLN A 15 -13.98 -26.71 -4.47
CA GLN A 15 -13.40 -26.97 -3.16
C GLN A 15 -12.97 -25.62 -2.57
N PRO A 16 -13.40 -25.28 -1.35
CA PRO A 16 -13.00 -24.02 -0.71
C PRO A 16 -11.49 -24.00 -0.54
N GLN A 17 -10.80 -23.16 -1.32
CA GLN A 17 -9.36 -22.98 -1.19
C GLN A 17 -9.03 -22.51 0.22
N MET A 18 -8.14 -23.24 0.89
CA MET A 18 -7.64 -22.84 2.19
C MET A 18 -7.06 -21.43 2.14
N PRO A 19 -7.31 -20.60 3.17
CA PRO A 19 -6.79 -19.24 3.21
C PRO A 19 -5.27 -19.25 3.15
N ARG A 20 -4.73 -18.60 2.11
CA ARG A 20 -3.30 -18.50 1.84
C ARG A 20 -2.71 -17.28 2.56
N TRP A 21 -1.48 -17.42 3.03
CA TRP A 21 -0.68 -16.30 3.54
C TRP A 21 -0.02 -15.55 2.39
N HIS A 22 -0.09 -14.23 2.44
CA HIS A 22 0.43 -13.30 1.45
C HIS A 22 1.63 -12.56 2.04
N ARG A 23 2.76 -12.52 1.31
CA ARG A 23 3.95 -11.82 1.78
C ARG A 23 3.78 -10.32 1.58
N VAL A 24 4.10 -9.55 2.62
CA VAL A 24 3.98 -8.10 2.64
C VAL A 24 5.35 -7.47 2.79
N ARG A 25 5.70 -6.59 1.86
CA ARG A 25 6.97 -5.85 1.86
C ARG A 25 6.72 -4.36 1.68
N LEU A 26 7.63 -3.55 2.19
CA LEU A 26 7.66 -2.10 2.03
C LEU A 26 8.84 -1.73 1.12
N ALA A 27 8.57 -1.08 -0.01
CA ALA A 27 9.61 -0.49 -0.85
C ALA A 27 9.74 1.00 -0.55
N VAL A 28 10.99 1.49 -0.48
CA VAL A 28 11.26 2.89 -0.09
C VAL A 28 12.37 3.49 -0.96
N THR A 29 12.19 4.74 -1.37
CA THR A 29 13.23 5.58 -1.98
C THR A 29 13.28 6.94 -1.30
N PRO A 30 14.43 7.41 -0.79
CA PRO A 30 14.59 8.78 -0.35
C PRO A 30 14.53 9.73 -1.55
N LEU A 31 13.75 10.80 -1.42
CA LEU A 31 13.57 11.84 -2.43
C LEU A 31 14.56 12.99 -2.25
N SER A 32 15.06 13.21 -1.04
CA SER A 32 16.05 14.26 -0.78
C SER A 32 17.48 13.79 -1.11
N PRO A 33 18.39 14.70 -1.53
CA PRO A 33 19.81 14.39 -1.61
C PRO A 33 20.32 13.78 -0.30
N ARG A 34 21.20 12.77 -0.38
CA ARG A 34 21.76 12.09 0.82
C ARG A 34 22.44 13.04 1.81
N VAL A 35 22.92 14.19 1.32
CA VAL A 35 23.52 15.24 2.15
C VAL A 35 22.52 15.94 3.08
N ALA A 36 21.21 15.88 2.81
CA ALA A 36 20.19 16.47 3.67
C ALA A 36 20.22 15.86 5.07
N GLY A 37 20.27 14.53 5.18
CA GLY A 37 20.36 13.84 6.48
C GLY A 37 21.64 14.16 7.25
N LEU A 38 22.76 14.35 6.54
CA LEU A 38 24.04 14.78 7.14
C LEU A 38 23.98 16.19 7.74
N LEU A 39 23.15 17.06 7.16
CA LEU A 39 22.93 18.43 7.63
C LEU A 39 21.80 18.53 8.68
N GLY A 40 21.28 17.39 9.15
CA GLY A 40 20.16 17.35 10.10
C GLY A 40 18.82 17.79 9.50
N MET A 41 18.72 17.84 8.17
CA MET A 41 17.49 18.21 7.47
C MET A 41 16.57 16.99 7.32
N PRO A 42 15.24 17.17 7.38
CA PRO A 42 14.28 16.10 7.11
C PRO A 42 14.51 15.46 5.74
N VAL A 43 14.44 14.13 5.67
CA VAL A 43 14.55 13.36 4.43
C VAL A 43 13.14 12.99 3.97
N ALA A 44 12.71 13.51 2.82
CA ALA A 44 11.47 13.08 2.21
C ALA A 44 11.63 11.66 1.64
N TYR A 45 10.60 10.83 1.75
CA TYR A 45 10.59 9.46 1.24
C TYR A 45 9.40 9.24 0.30
N HIS A 46 9.61 8.41 -0.72
CA HIS A 46 8.56 7.75 -1.47
C HIS A 46 8.46 6.29 -1.04
N SER A 47 7.25 5.80 -0.81
CA SER A 47 7.02 4.41 -0.45
C SER A 47 5.90 3.74 -1.22
N SER A 48 5.99 2.42 -1.35
CA SER A 48 4.93 1.56 -1.88
C SER A 48 4.87 0.22 -1.14
N ILE A 49 3.73 -0.46 -1.23
CA ILE A 49 3.50 -1.75 -0.58
C ILE A 49 3.51 -2.84 -1.63
N LEU A 50 4.30 -3.89 -1.39
CA LEU A 50 4.27 -5.09 -2.20
C LEU A 50 3.51 -6.18 -1.47
N VAL A 51 2.50 -6.75 -2.13
CA VAL A 51 1.81 -7.96 -1.68
C VAL A 51 2.03 -9.03 -2.73
N ASP A 52 2.74 -10.10 -2.37
CA ASP A 52 3.22 -11.13 -3.29
C ASP A 52 3.96 -10.55 -4.50
N ALA A 53 3.37 -10.60 -5.70
CA ALA A 53 3.95 -10.16 -6.97
C ALA A 53 3.39 -8.81 -7.47
N GLU A 54 2.64 -8.09 -6.62
CA GLU A 54 1.99 -6.84 -6.96
C GLU A 54 2.49 -5.73 -6.06
N GLU A 55 2.69 -4.56 -6.66
CA GLU A 55 2.98 -3.29 -6.00
C GLU A 55 1.71 -2.45 -5.97
N TYR A 56 1.49 -1.81 -4.83
CA TYR A 56 0.42 -0.88 -4.57
C TYR A 56 1.04 0.44 -4.14
N SER A 57 0.68 1.52 -4.81
CA SER A 57 1.19 2.87 -4.53
C SER A 57 0.09 3.91 -4.72
N PHE A 58 0.17 5.02 -4.01
CA PHE A 58 -0.69 6.17 -4.25
C PHE A 58 0.08 7.21 -5.06
N ALA A 59 -0.48 7.63 -6.19
CA ALA A 59 0.18 8.50 -7.15
C ALA A 59 -0.68 9.72 -7.49
N ASP A 60 0.00 10.79 -7.89
CA ASP A 60 -0.65 12.01 -8.34
C ASP A 60 -1.52 11.77 -9.59
N ASN A 61 -2.68 12.42 -9.63
CA ASN A 61 -3.74 12.31 -10.65
C ASN A 61 -4.34 10.91 -10.90
N SER A 62 -3.69 9.82 -10.46
CA SER A 62 -4.12 8.43 -10.73
C SER A 62 -4.74 7.75 -9.51
N GLY A 63 -4.50 8.28 -8.31
CA GLY A 63 -4.99 7.68 -7.08
C GLY A 63 -4.23 6.41 -6.70
N LEU A 64 -4.95 5.42 -6.14
CA LEU A 64 -4.37 4.11 -5.83
C LEU A 64 -4.10 3.33 -7.12
N VAL A 65 -2.82 3.03 -7.36
CA VAL A 65 -2.32 2.31 -8.53
C VAL A 65 -1.82 0.93 -8.13
N VAL A 66 -2.12 -0.07 -8.96
CA VAL A 66 -1.62 -1.44 -8.83
C VAL A 66 -0.73 -1.76 -10.02
N ALA A 67 0.47 -2.28 -9.78
CA ALA A 67 1.41 -2.67 -10.82
C ALA A 67 2.02 -4.05 -10.52
N ARG A 68 2.24 -4.86 -11.55
CA ARG A 68 2.92 -6.14 -11.39
C ARG A 68 4.42 -5.92 -11.23
N VAL A 69 5.00 -6.46 -10.16
CA VAL A 69 6.43 -6.41 -9.91
C VAL A 69 7.11 -7.53 -10.71
N THR A 70 8.14 -7.16 -11.47
CA THR A 70 9.01 -8.13 -12.15
C THR A 70 10.36 -8.17 -11.44
N GLN A 71 10.90 -9.37 -11.23
CA GLN A 71 12.28 -9.51 -10.80
C GLN A 71 13.19 -9.44 -12.04
N LYS A 72 14.07 -8.45 -12.11
CA LYS A 72 15.23 -8.53 -13.00
C LYS A 72 16.30 -9.35 -12.28
N ASN A 73 17.03 -10.22 -12.99
CA ASN A 73 18.25 -10.91 -12.53
C ASN A 73 18.31 -11.37 -11.06
N MET A 74 18.08 -12.67 -10.85
CA MET A 74 17.98 -13.36 -9.54
C MET A 74 19.26 -13.35 -8.65
N ILE A 75 20.32 -12.62 -9.04
CA ILE A 75 21.66 -12.76 -8.43
C ILE A 75 21.88 -11.78 -7.26
N LEU A 76 21.16 -10.66 -7.19
CA LEU A 76 21.27 -9.69 -6.08
C LEU A 76 19.91 -9.50 -5.41
N ARG A 77 19.79 -9.98 -4.16
CA ARG A 77 18.53 -10.14 -3.41
C ARG A 77 17.79 -8.85 -3.06
N THR A 78 18.37 -7.68 -3.31
CA THR A 78 17.84 -6.40 -2.80
C THR A 78 17.69 -5.31 -3.86
N GLU A 79 18.35 -5.41 -5.01
CA GLU A 79 18.43 -4.28 -5.98
C GLU A 79 17.59 -4.45 -7.25
N ALA A 80 16.90 -5.58 -7.42
CA ALA A 80 16.35 -5.94 -8.73
C ALA A 80 14.83 -6.13 -8.80
N LEU A 81 14.09 -5.54 -7.85
CA LEU A 81 12.63 -5.43 -7.97
C LEU A 81 12.28 -4.23 -8.84
N ASN A 82 11.63 -4.51 -9.97
CA ASN A 82 11.14 -3.49 -10.88
C ASN A 82 9.78 -2.97 -10.38
N CYS A 83 9.83 -2.08 -9.39
CA CYS A 83 8.68 -1.36 -8.86
C CYS A 83 8.37 -0.16 -9.77
N ALA A 84 7.18 -0.13 -10.36
CA ALA A 84 6.76 0.88 -11.32
C ALA A 84 6.80 2.29 -10.71
N SER A 85 6.37 2.46 -9.46
CA SER A 85 6.31 3.77 -8.81
C SER A 85 7.70 4.34 -8.47
N HIS A 86 8.74 3.50 -8.46
CA HIS A 86 10.11 3.91 -8.15
C HIS A 86 11.00 4.07 -9.39
N LYS A 87 10.53 3.77 -10.62
CA LYS A 87 11.36 3.77 -11.83
C LYS A 87 12.04 5.11 -12.11
N GLN A 88 11.32 6.21 -11.89
CA GLN A 88 11.84 7.56 -12.10
C GLN A 88 12.83 7.99 -11.00
N LEU A 89 12.90 7.23 -9.90
CA LEU A 89 13.75 7.47 -8.73
C LEU A 89 14.96 6.51 -8.67
N SER A 90 15.30 5.89 -9.81
CA SER A 90 16.34 4.85 -9.91
C SER A 90 16.04 3.57 -9.11
N GLY A 91 14.75 3.25 -8.92
CA GLY A 91 14.28 2.06 -8.21
C GLY A 91 14.11 2.27 -6.70
N PRO A 92 13.54 1.28 -5.99
CA PRO A 92 13.54 1.30 -4.53
C PRO A 92 14.99 1.27 -4.05
N SER A 93 15.36 2.19 -3.16
CA SER A 93 16.68 2.14 -2.53
C SER A 93 16.81 0.94 -1.61
N TYR A 94 15.70 0.52 -0.99
CA TYR A 94 15.63 -0.73 -0.24
C TYR A 94 14.20 -1.26 -0.19
N VAL A 95 14.08 -2.57 0.05
CA VAL A 95 12.81 -3.27 0.26
C VAL A 95 12.91 -4.06 1.56
N VAL A 96 11.95 -3.85 2.47
CA VAL A 96 11.91 -4.48 3.79
C VAL A 96 10.78 -5.50 3.84
N GLU A 97 11.07 -6.70 4.36
CA GLU A 97 10.04 -7.68 4.69
C GLU A 97 9.28 -7.23 5.93
N MET A 98 7.97 -7.03 5.80
CA MET A 98 7.12 -6.51 6.88
C MET A 98 6.38 -7.63 7.61
N GLY A 99 6.11 -8.74 6.93
CA GLY A 99 5.50 -9.95 7.48
C GLY A 99 4.58 -10.64 6.48
N GLU A 100 3.66 -11.45 7.01
CA GLU A 100 2.65 -12.17 6.22
C GLU A 100 1.23 -11.78 6.65
N SER A 101 0.30 -11.76 5.70
CA SER A 101 -1.09 -11.36 5.89
C SER A 101 -2.04 -12.42 5.35
N LEU A 102 -3.17 -12.63 6.03
CA LEU A 102 -4.29 -13.41 5.47
C LEU A 102 -5.09 -12.62 4.44
N PHE A 103 -5.00 -11.29 4.47
CA PHE A 103 -5.64 -10.41 3.50
C PHE A 103 -4.75 -10.25 2.27
N THR A 104 -5.38 -10.31 1.10
CA THR A 104 -4.79 -10.05 -0.21
C THR A 104 -4.54 -8.56 -0.43
N GLY A 105 -3.69 -8.24 -1.41
CA GLY A 105 -3.52 -6.87 -1.87
C GLY A 105 -4.80 -6.30 -2.50
N ALA A 106 -5.58 -7.12 -3.21
CA ALA A 106 -6.86 -6.71 -3.81
C ALA A 106 -7.91 -6.32 -2.76
N GLU A 107 -8.02 -7.05 -1.65
CA GLU A 107 -8.88 -6.68 -0.52
C GLU A 107 -8.44 -5.36 0.11
N MET A 108 -7.14 -5.18 0.30
CA MET A 108 -6.56 -3.92 0.79
C MET A 108 -6.88 -2.76 -0.16
N ALA A 109 -6.66 -2.92 -1.47
CA ALA A 109 -6.95 -1.90 -2.47
C ALA A 109 -8.44 -1.56 -2.54
N THR A 110 -9.32 -2.57 -2.44
CA THR A 110 -10.77 -2.36 -2.36
C THR A 110 -11.14 -1.55 -1.12
N MET A 111 -10.52 -1.85 0.02
CA MET A 111 -10.76 -1.09 1.25
C MET A 111 -10.29 0.36 1.09
N LEU A 112 -9.01 0.55 0.75
CA LEU A 112 -8.32 1.83 0.78
C LEU A 112 -8.63 2.73 -0.41
N GLY A 113 -9.03 2.18 -1.56
CA GLY A 113 -9.32 2.95 -2.77
C GLY A 113 -10.37 4.05 -2.56
N ARG A 114 -11.32 3.84 -1.64
CA ARG A 114 -12.31 4.86 -1.27
C ARG A 114 -11.70 6.10 -0.60
N PHE A 115 -10.57 5.94 0.07
CA PHE A 115 -9.84 7.01 0.75
C PHE A 115 -8.77 7.61 -0.14
N PHE A 116 -8.20 6.83 -1.06
CA PHE A 116 -7.07 7.20 -1.92
C PHE A 116 -7.50 7.28 -3.40
N GLN A 117 -8.40 8.23 -3.68
CA GLN A 117 -9.00 8.45 -5.00
C GLN A 117 -8.07 9.22 -5.95
N GLU A 118 -8.37 9.15 -7.25
CA GLU A 118 -7.77 10.05 -8.25
C GLU A 118 -7.90 11.52 -7.86
N ASN A 119 -6.98 12.35 -8.34
CA ASN A 119 -6.97 13.81 -8.11
C ASN A 119 -7.03 14.23 -6.63
N SER A 120 -6.67 13.35 -5.70
CA SER A 120 -6.69 13.64 -4.26
C SER A 120 -5.32 13.51 -3.60
N TYR A 121 -4.26 13.36 -4.41
CA TYR A 121 -2.89 13.33 -3.92
C TYR A 121 -2.46 14.72 -3.47
N ASP A 122 -1.90 14.79 -2.27
CA ASP A 122 -1.33 15.99 -1.68
C ASP A 122 0.00 15.64 -1.05
N LEU A 123 1.06 16.38 -1.40
CA LEU A 123 2.42 16.05 -0.97
C LEU A 123 2.59 15.96 0.55
N LEU A 124 1.73 16.61 1.34
CA LEU A 124 1.91 16.73 2.79
C LEU A 124 0.77 16.11 3.58
N LEU A 125 -0.47 16.31 3.15
CA LEU A 125 -1.65 15.90 3.89
C LEU A 125 -2.07 14.46 3.55
N LYS A 126 -1.76 14.01 2.32
CA LYS A 126 -2.27 12.74 1.81
C LYS A 126 -1.43 12.27 0.62
N ASN A 127 -0.38 11.52 0.91
CA ASN A 127 0.60 11.07 -0.09
C ASN A 127 0.82 9.55 -0.03
N CYS A 128 1.87 9.08 -0.71
CA CYS A 128 2.23 7.67 -0.75
C CYS A 128 2.57 7.06 0.61
N ASN A 129 3.14 7.80 1.55
CA ASN A 129 3.47 7.29 2.88
C ASN A 129 2.22 7.16 3.77
N HIS A 130 1.28 8.10 3.68
CA HIS A 130 -0.04 7.97 4.31
C HIS A 130 -0.78 6.72 3.82
N PHE A 131 -0.70 6.47 2.51
CA PHE A 131 -1.22 5.24 1.91
C PHE A 131 -0.52 3.99 2.47
N SER A 132 0.81 3.96 2.44
CA SER A 132 1.61 2.83 2.92
C SER A 132 1.37 2.53 4.40
N ASP A 133 1.19 3.54 5.23
CA ASP A 133 0.85 3.39 6.65
C ASP A 133 -0.53 2.74 6.84
N CYS A 134 -1.55 3.22 6.13
CA CYS A 134 -2.89 2.62 6.15
C CYS A 134 -2.88 1.17 5.63
N ALA A 135 -2.10 0.91 4.58
CA ALA A 135 -1.94 -0.40 3.98
C ALA A 135 -1.27 -1.40 4.93
N LEU A 136 -0.17 -1.03 5.56
CA LEU A 136 0.50 -1.86 6.58
C LEU A 136 -0.43 -2.12 7.77
N PHE A 137 -1.23 -1.14 8.16
CA PHE A 137 -2.17 -1.30 9.26
C PHE A 137 -3.30 -2.27 8.86
N PHE A 138 -3.86 -2.13 7.66
CA PHE A 138 -4.87 -3.05 7.13
C PHE A 138 -4.32 -4.49 7.03
N LEU A 139 -3.15 -4.69 6.44
CA LEU A 139 -2.58 -6.02 6.23
C LEU A 139 -2.07 -6.64 7.54
N LEU A 140 -1.19 -5.93 8.23
CA LEU A 140 -0.39 -6.47 9.34
C LEU A 140 -0.81 -5.96 10.73
N GLY A 141 -1.57 -4.86 10.79
CA GLY A 141 -1.89 -4.20 12.06
C GLY A 141 -0.71 -3.42 12.62
N ARG A 142 0.26 -3.09 11.75
CA ARG A 142 1.47 -2.34 12.09
C ARG A 142 1.44 -1.01 11.37
N ARG A 143 2.15 -0.04 11.94
CA ARG A 143 2.33 1.29 11.34
C ARG A 143 3.57 1.29 10.46
N LEU A 144 3.66 2.29 9.59
CA LEU A 144 4.89 2.61 8.86
C LEU A 144 6.03 2.90 9.87
N PRO A 145 7.28 2.52 9.57
CA PRO A 145 8.42 2.85 10.42
C PRO A 145 8.49 4.33 10.79
N ASP A 146 8.84 4.60 12.05
CA ASP A 146 8.76 5.96 12.62
C ASP A 146 9.74 6.93 11.95
N ASP A 147 10.89 6.46 11.47
CA ASP A 147 11.86 7.26 10.72
C ASP A 147 11.27 7.86 9.43
N ILE A 148 10.42 7.10 8.73
CA ILE A 148 9.72 7.57 7.54
C ILE A 148 8.57 8.53 7.93
N ARG A 149 7.79 8.19 8.97
CA ARG A 149 6.64 8.99 9.42
C ARG A 149 7.03 10.34 10.02
N VAL A 150 8.07 10.37 10.84
CA VAL A 150 8.53 11.59 11.53
C VAL A 150 9.03 12.61 10.52
N ALA A 151 9.73 12.17 9.47
CA ALA A 151 10.19 13.08 8.44
C ALA A 151 9.03 13.84 7.76
N GLU A 152 7.88 13.19 7.53
CA GLU A 152 6.69 13.85 6.99
C GLU A 152 6.07 14.84 7.96
N GLN A 153 5.94 14.45 9.24
CA GLN A 153 5.38 15.32 10.27
C GLN A 153 6.24 16.58 10.47
N LEU A 154 7.56 16.42 10.42
CA LEU A 154 8.49 17.54 10.47
C LEU A 154 8.33 18.45 9.24
N CYS A 155 8.23 17.89 8.03
CA CYS A 155 7.96 18.68 6.82
C CYS A 155 6.62 19.44 6.89
N ALA A 156 5.56 18.79 7.37
CA ALA A 156 4.24 19.40 7.52
C ALA A 156 4.24 20.51 8.60
N SER A 157 4.92 20.30 9.73
CA SER A 157 5.02 21.31 10.79
C SER A 157 5.94 22.48 10.44
N ALA A 158 7.02 22.24 9.68
CA ALA A 158 7.93 23.29 9.22
C ALA A 158 7.35 24.14 8.08
N GLN A 159 6.21 23.75 7.50
CA GLN A 159 5.44 24.54 6.55
C GLN A 159 5.04 25.91 7.10
N GLU A 160 4.71 25.97 8.39
CA GLU A 160 4.28 27.22 9.02
C GLU A 160 5.46 28.18 9.27
N SER A 161 6.72 27.75 9.10
CA SER A 161 7.88 28.51 9.60
C SER A 161 9.11 28.62 8.69
N LEU A 162 9.36 27.72 7.72
CA LEU A 162 10.71 27.64 7.11
C LEU A 162 10.81 27.48 5.58
N GLY A 163 9.72 27.48 4.82
CA GLY A 163 9.80 27.40 3.35
C GLY A 163 10.46 26.12 2.81
N LEU A 164 10.65 25.08 3.62
CA LEU A 164 11.29 23.82 3.21
C LEU A 164 10.54 23.12 2.09
N ILE A 165 9.21 23.28 2.05
CA ILE A 165 8.38 22.76 0.97
C ILE A 165 8.72 23.42 -0.36
N SER A 166 9.06 24.72 -0.39
CA SER A 166 9.48 25.36 -1.64
C SER A 166 10.80 24.77 -2.14
N ILE A 167 11.67 24.27 -1.26
CA ILE A 167 12.90 23.59 -1.68
C ILE A 167 12.57 22.24 -2.32
N PHE A 168 11.69 21.45 -1.71
CA PHE A 168 11.30 20.13 -2.24
C PHE A 168 10.39 20.18 -3.46
N SER A 169 9.51 21.19 -3.52
CA SER A 169 8.58 21.41 -4.63
C SER A 169 9.12 22.38 -5.67
N LEU A 170 10.38 22.85 -5.53
CA LEU A 170 10.96 23.94 -6.33
C LEU A 170 10.06 25.20 -6.38
N GLY A 171 9.35 25.47 -5.30
CA GLY A 171 8.45 26.62 -5.14
C GLY A 171 7.03 26.36 -5.63
N ALA A 172 6.75 25.20 -6.23
CA ALA A 172 5.47 24.93 -6.90
C ALA A 172 4.48 24.08 -6.08
N TYR A 173 4.59 24.06 -4.75
CA TYR A 173 3.63 23.31 -3.95
C TYR A 173 2.31 24.06 -3.88
N GLU A 174 1.28 23.45 -4.45
CA GLU A 174 -0.11 23.89 -4.31
C GLU A 174 -0.89 22.80 -3.55
N PRO A 175 -1.46 23.10 -2.38
CA PRO A 175 -2.29 22.15 -1.64
C PRO A 175 -3.46 21.65 -2.50
N ASN A 176 -3.67 20.34 -2.52
CA ASN A 176 -4.76 19.75 -3.29
C ASN A 176 -6.06 19.79 -2.48
N GLN A 177 -7.07 20.49 -3.01
CA GLN A 177 -8.39 20.59 -2.37
C GLN A 177 -9.08 19.22 -2.21
N GLY A 178 -8.77 18.24 -3.06
CA GLY A 178 -9.27 16.86 -2.95
C GLY A 178 -8.70 16.08 -1.76
N ALA A 179 -7.61 16.56 -1.15
CA ALA A 179 -7.08 16.02 0.10
C ALA A 179 -7.64 16.74 1.34
N LYS A 180 -8.40 17.83 1.16
CA LYS A 180 -8.94 18.61 2.27
C LYS A 180 -9.89 17.75 3.12
N GLY A 181 -9.64 17.72 4.43
CA GLY A 181 -10.42 16.92 5.37
C GLY A 181 -9.96 15.46 5.47
N PHE A 182 -8.94 15.04 4.72
CA PHE A 182 -8.27 13.78 5.00
C PHE A 182 -7.68 13.81 6.41
N ASN A 183 -7.97 12.76 7.19
CA ASN A 183 -7.43 12.59 8.52
C ASN A 183 -6.96 11.15 8.69
N LEU A 184 -5.64 10.98 8.84
CA LEU A 184 -5.01 9.66 8.92
C LEU A 184 -5.57 8.83 10.08
N ALA A 185 -5.78 9.43 11.25
CA ALA A 185 -6.30 8.72 12.42
C ALA A 185 -7.72 8.19 12.17
N THR A 186 -8.61 9.03 11.62
CA THR A 186 -9.97 8.63 11.24
C THR A 186 -9.96 7.47 10.25
N VAL A 187 -9.08 7.51 9.23
CA VAL A 187 -8.97 6.41 8.26
C VAL A 187 -8.48 5.12 8.92
N LEU A 188 -7.50 5.20 9.82
CA LEU A 188 -7.00 4.04 10.55
C LEU A 188 -8.07 3.42 11.45
N ASP A 189 -8.91 4.21 12.10
CA ASP A 189 -10.03 3.72 12.90
C ASP A 189 -11.06 2.97 12.03
N MET A 190 -11.38 3.52 10.84
CA MET A 190 -12.26 2.85 9.87
C MET A 190 -11.64 1.54 9.35
N VAL A 191 -10.34 1.54 9.09
CA VAL A 191 -9.58 0.33 8.70
C VAL A 191 -9.62 -0.73 9.80
N ALA A 192 -9.41 -0.33 11.07
CA ALA A 192 -9.45 -1.24 12.22
C ALA A 192 -10.82 -1.93 12.31
N ALA A 193 -11.91 -1.15 12.21
CA ALA A 193 -13.27 -1.66 12.26
C ALA A 193 -13.57 -2.64 11.11
N ALA A 194 -13.13 -2.32 9.88
CA ALA A 194 -13.31 -3.21 8.73
C ALA A 194 -12.51 -4.51 8.88
N LYS A 195 -11.27 -4.42 9.36
CA LYS A 195 -10.39 -5.57 9.57
C LYS A 195 -10.93 -6.53 10.63
N ALA A 196 -11.48 -6.02 11.73
CA ALA A 196 -12.10 -6.83 12.77
C ALA A 196 -13.25 -7.69 12.20
N LYS A 197 -14.15 -7.08 11.44
CA LYS A 197 -15.25 -7.79 10.77
C LYS A 197 -14.76 -8.88 9.80
N GLY A 198 -13.73 -8.58 9.00
CA GLY A 198 -13.15 -9.55 8.07
C GLY A 198 -12.48 -10.74 8.77
N ARG A 199 -11.82 -10.50 9.91
CA ARG A 199 -11.23 -11.58 10.74
C ARG A 199 -12.30 -12.52 11.29
N GLU A 200 -13.39 -11.98 11.82
CA GLU A 200 -14.49 -12.80 12.34
C GLU A 200 -15.11 -13.69 11.25
N GLN A 201 -15.33 -13.14 10.05
CA GLN A 201 -15.86 -13.89 8.92
C GLN A 201 -14.93 -15.05 8.53
N ARG A 202 -13.62 -14.81 8.45
CA ARG A 202 -12.62 -15.84 8.14
C ARG A 202 -12.50 -16.89 9.23
N GLN A 203 -12.56 -16.51 10.50
CA GLN A 203 -12.55 -17.46 11.62
C GLN A 203 -13.79 -18.37 11.60
N ARG A 204 -14.96 -17.81 11.30
CA ARG A 204 -16.20 -18.59 11.11
C ARG A 204 -16.12 -19.54 9.91
N ALA A 205 -15.48 -19.11 8.82
CA ALA A 205 -15.28 -19.96 7.65
C ALA A 205 -14.28 -21.10 7.90
N MET A 206 -13.25 -20.87 8.72
CA MET A 206 -12.28 -21.91 9.12
C MET A 206 -12.87 -22.92 10.10
N HIS A 207 -13.85 -22.53 10.93
CA HIS A 207 -14.49 -23.40 11.91
C HIS A 207 -16.01 -23.39 11.70
N PRO A 208 -16.51 -24.00 10.59
CA PRO A 208 -17.94 -24.10 10.37
C PRO A 208 -18.55 -24.83 11.58
N ARG A 209 -19.60 -24.24 12.19
CA ARG A 209 -20.32 -24.93 13.25
C ARG A 209 -20.80 -26.27 12.67
N PRO A 210 -20.65 -27.38 13.41
CA PRO A 210 -21.21 -28.65 12.97
C PRO A 210 -22.68 -28.40 12.66
N ALA A 211 -23.11 -28.77 11.45
CA ALA A 211 -24.50 -28.65 11.06
C ALA A 211 -25.33 -29.41 12.11
N ASP A 212 -26.26 -28.72 12.77
CA ASP A 212 -27.22 -29.34 13.66
C ASP A 212 -27.96 -30.40 12.83
N CYS A 213 -27.55 -31.66 12.98
CA CYS A 213 -28.24 -32.79 12.40
C CYS A 213 -29.58 -32.88 13.13
N ARG A 214 -30.62 -32.34 12.51
CA ARG A 214 -32.02 -32.55 12.90
C ARG A 214 -32.60 -33.69 12.09
#